data_AF-A0A520K5Q6-F1
#
_entry.id   AF-A0A520K5Q6-F1
#
_cell.length_a   1.000
_cell.length_b   1.000
_cell.length_c   1.000
_cell.angle_alpha   90.00
_cell.angle_beta   90.00
_cell.angle_gamma   90.00
#
_symmetry.space_group_name_H-M   'P 1'
#
loop_
_entity.id
_entity.type
_entity.pdbx_description
1 polymer ?
#
loop_
_entity_poly.entity_id
_entity_poly.type
_entity_poly.pdbx_seq_one_letter_code
_entity_poly.pdbx_strand_id
1 'polypeptide(L)'
;MELNKLLDEIIFKEVYTAVEVECKLHYHPSELPNDLADRLKADAEFRQRYKKEVSDQLRRMGHENLEILEIDPASNCVEVRYTAYYRGCREYPEIHLKTLLVLYDEMGIDISDPAIFDTIVDEARRALGEKNKKGKEERLTRFATLFKRALDRETGNE
;
A
#
# COMPACT_ATOMS: atom_id res chain seq x y z
N MET A 1 20.72 -9.81 -0.89
CA MET A 1 19.39 -10.00 -0.26
C MET A 1 18.70 -11.19 -0.94
N GLU A 2 17.79 -11.95 -0.30
CA GLU A 2 17.05 -13.02 -1.01
C GLU A 2 16.24 -12.39 -2.15
N LEU A 3 16.42 -12.85 -3.39
CA LEU A 3 15.77 -12.33 -4.60
C LEU A 3 14.27 -12.12 -4.41
N ASN A 4 13.61 -13.09 -3.78
CA ASN A 4 12.18 -13.04 -3.48
C ASN A 4 11.79 -11.80 -2.65
N LYS A 5 12.57 -11.45 -1.62
CA LYS A 5 12.35 -10.27 -0.76
C LYS A 5 12.60 -8.97 -1.51
N LEU A 6 13.66 -8.92 -2.33
CA LEU A 6 13.96 -7.76 -3.19
C LEU A 6 12.77 -7.41 -4.10
N LEU A 7 12.26 -8.42 -4.81
CA LEU A 7 11.16 -8.23 -5.77
C LEU A 7 9.85 -7.90 -5.06
N ASP A 8 9.59 -8.48 -3.88
CA ASP A 8 8.41 -8.15 -3.05
C ASP A 8 8.41 -6.70 -2.58
N GLU A 9 9.56 -6.17 -2.16
CA GLU A 9 9.64 -4.75 -1.77
C GLU A 9 9.30 -3.80 -2.91
N ILE A 10 9.73 -4.14 -4.14
CA ILE A 10 9.46 -3.33 -5.33
C ILE A 10 7.98 -3.38 -5.67
N ILE A 11 7.38 -4.58 -5.70
CA ILE A 11 5.93 -4.75 -5.87
C ILE A 11 5.19 -3.97 -4.80
N PHE A 12 5.62 -4.06 -3.55
CA PHE A 12 4.97 -3.37 -2.45
C PHE A 12 4.98 -1.85 -2.65
N LYS A 13 6.16 -1.26 -2.93
CA LYS A 13 6.32 0.18 -3.15
C LYS A 13 5.52 0.72 -4.33
N GLU A 14 5.37 -0.07 -5.39
CA GLU A 14 4.82 0.39 -6.66
C GLU A 14 3.32 0.08 -6.84
N VAL A 15 2.83 -0.97 -6.17
CA VAL A 15 1.41 -1.37 -6.20
C VAL A 15 0.61 -0.72 -5.10
N TYR A 16 1.19 -0.53 -3.91
CA TYR A 16 0.50 0.11 -2.80
C TYR A 16 0.80 1.60 -2.79
N THR A 17 -0.05 2.35 -3.49
CA THR A 17 -0.04 3.81 -3.35
C THR A 17 -0.71 4.17 -2.03
N ALA A 18 0.00 4.93 -1.21
CA ALA A 18 -0.56 5.62 -0.06
C ALA A 18 -1.60 6.64 -0.56
N VAL A 19 -2.87 6.43 -0.21
CA VAL A 19 -3.95 7.37 -0.51
C VAL A 19 -4.54 7.83 0.82
N GLU A 20 -4.67 9.14 0.99
CA GLU A 20 -5.42 9.69 2.11
C GLU A 20 -6.92 9.45 1.89
N VAL A 21 -7.53 8.72 2.81
CA VAL A 21 -8.96 8.40 2.78
C VAL A 21 -9.61 9.04 3.99
N GLU A 22 -10.66 9.82 3.75
CA GLU A 22 -11.50 10.36 4.80
C GLU A 22 -12.73 9.46 4.99
N CYS A 23 -13.06 9.15 6.23
CA CYS A 23 -14.27 8.41 6.55
C CYS A 23 -14.95 8.94 7.81
N LYS A 24 -16.27 8.73 7.88
CA LYS A 24 -17.07 9.00 9.07
C LYS A 24 -17.27 7.70 9.83
N LEU A 25 -16.82 7.66 11.08
CA LEU A 25 -17.02 6.56 12.00
C LEU A 25 -18.15 6.92 12.94
N HIS A 26 -19.24 6.16 12.87
CA HIS A 26 -20.35 6.31 13.82
C HIS A 26 -19.98 5.62 15.13
N TYR A 27 -20.25 6.28 16.26
CA TYR A 27 -20.17 5.69 17.58
C TYR A 27 -21.54 5.69 18.24
N HIS A 28 -21.78 4.71 19.11
CA HIS A 28 -23.01 4.73 19.90
C HIS A 28 -22.80 5.59 21.15
N PRO A 29 -23.72 6.50 21.52
CA PRO A 29 -23.53 7.38 22.67
C PRO A 29 -23.25 6.65 24.00
N SER A 30 -23.75 5.42 24.15
CA SER A 30 -23.49 4.60 25.35
C SER A 30 -22.08 4.03 25.43
N GLU A 31 -21.30 4.10 24.35
CA GLU A 31 -19.87 3.72 24.35
C GLU A 31 -19.01 4.80 25.00
N LEU A 32 -19.56 6.01 25.18
CA LEU A 32 -18.92 7.10 25.88
C LEU A 32 -19.42 7.16 27.33
N PRO A 33 -18.55 7.49 28.29
CA PRO A 33 -18.98 7.96 29.59
C PRO A 33 -20.00 9.12 29.46
N ASN A 34 -21.08 9.09 30.23
CA ASN A 34 -22.17 10.07 30.11
C ASN A 34 -21.69 11.52 30.24
N ASP A 35 -20.75 11.77 31.16
CA ASP A 35 -20.13 13.07 31.39
C ASP A 35 -19.35 13.57 30.17
N LEU A 36 -18.69 12.65 29.45
CA LEU A 36 -17.95 12.97 28.24
C LEU A 36 -18.90 13.29 27.08
N ALA A 37 -19.95 12.50 26.89
CA ALA A 37 -20.94 12.71 25.83
C ALA A 37 -21.64 14.06 25.97
N ASP A 38 -22.03 14.44 27.19
CA ASP A 38 -22.68 15.72 27.48
C ASP A 38 -21.74 16.90 27.26
N ARG A 39 -20.48 16.78 27.68
CA ARG A 39 -19.47 17.85 27.48
C ARG A 39 -19.11 18.04 26.01
N LEU A 40 -19.01 16.95 25.23
CA LEU A 40 -18.76 17.06 23.79
C LEU A 40 -19.87 17.86 23.09
N LYS A 41 -21.13 17.67 23.50
CA LYS A 41 -22.28 18.41 22.97
C LYS A 41 -22.28 19.87 23.39
N ALA A 42 -22.06 20.15 24.68
CA ALA A 42 -22.26 21.47 25.26
C ALA A 42 -21.07 22.43 25.10
N ASP A 43 -19.84 21.91 24.98
CA ASP A 43 -18.62 22.73 25.05
C ASP A 43 -17.74 22.53 23.81
N ALA A 44 -17.73 23.55 22.93
CA ALA A 44 -16.94 23.55 21.70
C ALA A 44 -15.43 23.64 21.96
N GLU A 45 -14.98 24.35 23.01
CA GLU A 45 -13.56 24.44 23.37
C GLU A 45 -13.05 23.12 23.93
N PHE A 46 -13.85 22.47 24.78
CA PHE A 46 -13.56 21.12 25.23
C PHE A 46 -13.46 20.15 24.06
N ARG A 47 -14.39 20.21 23.10
CA ARG A 47 -14.37 19.35 21.90
C ARG A 47 -13.07 19.49 21.10
N GLN A 48 -12.59 20.71 20.90
CA GLN A 48 -11.32 20.95 20.20
C GLN A 48 -10.10 20.44 20.99
N ARG A 49 -10.10 20.59 22.31
CA ARG A 49 -9.04 20.02 23.18
C ARG A 49 -9.06 18.50 23.16
N TYR A 50 -10.24 17.91 23.27
CA TYR A 50 -10.43 16.45 23.27
C TYR A 50 -10.00 15.83 21.94
N LYS A 51 -10.33 16.45 20.79
CA LYS A 51 -9.82 16.05 19.48
C LYS A 51 -8.29 15.96 19.45
N LYS A 52 -7.58 16.95 20.00
CA LYS A 52 -6.11 16.95 20.06
C LYS A 52 -5.59 15.83 20.95
N GLU A 53 -6.20 15.66 22.13
CA GLU A 53 -5.83 14.60 23.06
C GLU A 53 -5.94 13.21 22.44
N VAL A 54 -7.07 12.90 21.80
CA VAL A 54 -7.28 11.60 21.15
C VAL A 54 -6.30 11.42 19.98
N SER A 55 -6.05 12.47 19.18
CA SER A 55 -5.04 12.43 18.11
C SER A 55 -3.64 12.12 18.64
N ASP A 56 -3.24 12.72 19.77
CA ASP A 56 -1.94 12.47 20.38
C ASP A 56 -1.84 11.05 20.96
N GLN A 57 -2.92 10.54 21.54
CA GLN A 57 -2.98 9.15 22.02
C GLN A 57 -2.81 8.16 20.87
N LEU A 58 -3.51 8.38 19.74
CA LEU A 58 -3.40 7.54 18.55
C LEU A 58 -1.97 7.49 18.00
N ARG A 59 -1.30 8.64 17.95
CA ARG A 59 0.13 8.71 17.57
C ARG A 59 1.02 7.90 18.51
N ARG A 60 0.83 8.02 19.83
CA ARG A 60 1.59 7.22 20.82
C ARG A 60 1.34 5.71 20.69
N MET A 61 0.19 5.31 20.16
CA MET A 61 -0.15 3.91 19.87
C MET A 61 0.39 3.41 18.51
N GLY A 62 1.12 4.26 17.76
CA GLY A 62 1.68 3.91 16.46
C GLY A 62 0.73 4.12 15.27
N HIS A 63 -0.40 4.81 15.47
CA HIS A 63 -1.32 5.20 14.38
C HIS A 63 -0.95 6.56 13.79
N GLU A 64 0.31 6.73 13.38
CA GLU A 64 0.84 8.00 12.88
C GLU A 64 0.13 8.50 11.61
N ASN A 65 -0.40 7.57 10.83
CA ASN A 65 -1.13 7.83 9.59
C ASN A 65 -2.63 8.06 9.80
N LEU A 66 -3.12 8.15 11.04
CA LEU A 66 -4.53 8.40 11.36
C LEU A 66 -4.68 9.77 12.02
N GLU A 67 -5.56 10.59 11.47
CA GLU A 67 -5.87 11.94 11.92
C GLU A 67 -7.37 12.06 12.22
N ILE A 68 -7.74 12.66 13.36
CA ILE A 68 -9.12 13.04 13.63
C ILE A 68 -9.38 14.42 13.03
N LEU A 69 -10.25 14.49 12.03
CA LEU A 69 -10.65 15.73 11.38
C LEU A 69 -11.71 16.46 12.21
N GLU A 70 -12.74 15.75 12.65
CA GLU A 70 -13.87 16.33 13.36
C GLU A 70 -14.51 15.32 14.31
N ILE A 71 -15.10 15.82 15.40
CA ILE A 71 -16.00 15.05 16.26
C ILE A 71 -17.35 15.77 16.17
N ASP A 72 -18.34 15.12 15.57
CA ASP A 72 -19.71 15.62 15.47
C ASP A 72 -20.61 14.86 16.46
N PRO A 73 -20.92 15.45 17.63
CA PRO A 73 -21.78 14.83 18.62
C PRO A 73 -23.29 14.94 18.28
N ALA A 74 -23.68 15.69 17.24
CA ALA A 74 -25.08 15.74 16.81
C ALA A 74 -25.44 14.49 15.98
N SER A 75 -24.52 14.04 15.13
CA SER A 75 -24.66 12.80 14.35
C SER A 75 -23.97 11.59 15.00
N ASN A 76 -23.35 11.77 16.17
CA ASN A 76 -22.50 10.78 16.84
C ASN A 76 -21.44 10.18 15.90
N CYS A 77 -20.73 11.07 15.20
CA CYS A 77 -19.69 10.70 14.24
C CYS A 77 -18.33 11.26 14.65
N VAL A 78 -17.27 10.52 14.32
CA VAL A 78 -15.91 11.03 14.25
C VAL A 78 -15.47 10.96 12.80
N GLU A 79 -15.08 12.09 12.23
CA GLU A 79 -14.46 12.14 10.92
C GLU A 79 -12.97 11.92 11.09
N VAL A 80 -12.44 10.92 10.39
CA VAL A 80 -11.03 10.58 10.42
C VAL A 80 -10.46 10.58 9.02
N ARG A 81 -9.20 10.99 8.88
CA ARG A 81 -8.38 10.77 7.69
C ARG A 81 -7.36 9.71 8.03
N TYR A 82 -7.21 8.71 7.17
CA TYR A 82 -6.13 7.74 7.32
C TYR A 82 -5.50 7.42 5.98
N THR A 83 -4.21 7.06 5.99
CA THR A 83 -3.56 6.52 4.80
C THR A 83 -4.02 5.09 4.56
N ALA A 84 -4.84 4.90 3.54
CA ALA A 84 -5.16 3.57 3.02
C ALA A 84 -4.15 3.18 1.94
N TYR A 85 -3.66 1.95 2.00
CA TYR A 85 -2.88 1.37 0.92
C TYR A 85 -3.84 0.68 -0.06
N TYR A 86 -4.10 1.32 -1.21
CA TYR A 86 -5.00 0.73 -2.20
C TYR A 86 -4.39 -0.54 -2.80
N ARG A 87 -5.22 -1.57 -2.96
CA ARG A 87 -4.83 -2.87 -3.51
C ARG A 87 -4.88 -2.81 -5.03
N GLY A 88 -3.73 -2.88 -5.71
CA GLY A 88 -3.69 -3.09 -7.16
C GLY A 88 -4.49 -4.34 -7.58
N CYS A 89 -4.99 -4.34 -8.82
CA CYS A 89 -6.00 -5.26 -9.37
C CYS A 89 -5.52 -6.71 -9.60
N ARG A 90 -6.39 -7.71 -9.32
CA ARG A 90 -6.22 -9.18 -9.33
C ARG A 90 -5.77 -9.88 -10.65
N GLU A 91 -5.27 -9.14 -11.63
CA GLU A 91 -4.65 -9.66 -12.86
C GLU A 91 -3.21 -9.11 -12.92
N TYR A 92 -2.24 -9.75 -12.25
CA TYR A 92 -0.92 -9.17 -11.90
C TYR A 92 0.26 -9.70 -12.77
N PRO A 93 0.61 -9.04 -13.88
CA PRO A 93 1.83 -9.31 -14.64
C PRO A 93 3.11 -9.32 -13.79
N GLU A 94 3.18 -8.45 -12.78
CA GLU A 94 4.33 -8.28 -11.92
C GLU A 94 4.59 -9.48 -11.01
N ILE A 95 3.52 -10.14 -10.54
CA ILE A 95 3.62 -11.35 -9.73
C ILE A 95 4.09 -12.50 -10.62
N HIS A 96 3.56 -12.60 -11.84
CA HIS A 96 3.98 -13.64 -12.78
C HIS A 96 5.46 -13.49 -13.19
N LEU A 97 5.89 -12.28 -13.54
CA LEU A 97 7.29 -12.00 -13.85
C LEU A 97 8.22 -12.32 -12.67
N LYS A 98 7.83 -11.92 -11.44
CA LYS A 98 8.58 -12.29 -10.23
C LYS A 98 8.72 -13.81 -10.10
N THR A 99 7.62 -14.56 -10.23
CA THR A 99 7.65 -16.02 -10.12
C THR A 99 8.61 -16.65 -11.11
N LEU A 100 8.63 -16.18 -12.36
CA LEU A 100 9.56 -16.69 -13.37
C LEU A 100 11.02 -16.35 -13.02
N LEU A 101 11.30 -15.12 -12.59
CA LEU A 101 12.65 -14.72 -12.18
C LEU A 101 13.18 -15.57 -11.01
N VAL A 102 12.35 -15.79 -9.99
CA VAL A 102 12.70 -16.66 -8.85
C VAL A 102 12.92 -18.10 -9.30
N LEU A 103 12.05 -18.63 -10.17
CA LEU A 103 12.19 -19.99 -10.70
C LEU A 103 13.51 -20.19 -11.45
N TYR A 104 13.86 -19.26 -12.35
CA TYR A 104 15.10 -19.35 -13.13
C TYR A 104 16.34 -19.23 -12.25
N ASP A 105 16.32 -18.35 -11.25
CA ASP A 105 17.38 -18.23 -10.23
C ASP A 105 17.54 -19.52 -9.41
N GLU A 106 16.43 -20.12 -8.96
CA GLU A 106 16.42 -21.41 -8.24
C GLU A 106 16.93 -22.58 -9.11
N MET A 107 16.78 -22.48 -10.44
CA MET A 107 17.36 -23.42 -11.40
C MET A 107 18.86 -23.19 -11.65
N GLY A 108 19.47 -22.19 -11.03
CA GLY A 108 20.87 -21.82 -11.21
C GLY A 108 21.16 -21.11 -12.53
N ILE A 109 20.14 -20.53 -13.17
CA ILE A 109 20.29 -19.73 -14.38
C ILE A 109 20.58 -18.28 -13.97
N ASP A 110 21.61 -17.68 -14.56
CA ASP A 110 21.98 -16.29 -14.27
C ASP A 110 20.95 -15.31 -14.86
N ILE A 111 20.00 -14.89 -14.03
CA ILE A 111 18.98 -13.89 -14.40
C ILE A 111 19.53 -12.47 -14.53
N SER A 112 20.80 -12.23 -14.17
CA SER A 112 21.48 -10.95 -14.35
C SER A 112 21.97 -10.77 -15.78
N ASP A 113 22.11 -11.88 -16.54
CA ASP A 113 22.38 -11.82 -17.97
C ASP A 113 21.22 -11.11 -18.68
N PRO A 114 21.48 -9.98 -19.39
CA PRO A 114 20.44 -9.24 -20.09
C PRO A 114 19.61 -10.08 -21.08
N ALA A 115 20.23 -11.02 -21.78
CA ALA A 115 19.55 -11.87 -22.76
C ALA A 115 18.62 -12.88 -22.09
N ILE A 116 19.04 -13.44 -20.95
CA ILE A 116 18.20 -14.33 -20.13
C ILE A 116 17.04 -13.54 -19.54
N PHE A 117 17.31 -12.37 -18.95
CA PHE A 117 16.27 -11.52 -18.38
C PHE A 117 15.21 -11.14 -19.42
N ASP A 118 15.63 -10.69 -20.60
CA ASP A 118 14.71 -10.31 -21.69
C ASP A 118 13.88 -11.52 -22.17
N THR A 119 14.47 -12.72 -22.19
CA THR A 119 13.75 -13.97 -22.50
C THR A 119 12.65 -14.26 -21.48
N ILE A 120 12.93 -14.10 -20.18
CA ILE A 120 11.96 -14.30 -19.10
C ILE A 120 10.82 -13.26 -19.20
N VAL A 121 11.13 -12.01 -19.53
CA VAL A 121 10.11 -10.96 -19.75
C VAL A 121 9.22 -11.28 -20.95
N ASP A 122 9.79 -11.78 -22.04
CA ASP A 122 9.02 -12.20 -23.22
C ASP A 122 8.10 -13.39 -22.92
N GLU A 123 8.56 -14.34 -22.10
CA GLU A 123 7.74 -15.45 -21.60
C GLU A 123 6.54 -14.91 -20.79
N ALA A 124 6.80 -14.01 -19.85
CA ALA A 124 5.75 -13.35 -19.07
C ALA A 124 4.76 -12.58 -19.96
N ARG A 125 5.25 -11.94 -21.05
CA ARG A 125 4.42 -11.19 -22.00
C ARG A 125 3.46 -12.10 -22.77
N ARG A 126 3.92 -13.28 -23.19
CA ARG A 126 3.09 -14.28 -23.88
C ARG A 126 1.96 -14.81 -23.00
N ALA A 127 2.13 -14.80 -21.68
CA ALA A 127 1.16 -15.28 -20.70
C ALA A 127 0.08 -14.27 -20.29
N LEU A 128 0.12 -13.00 -20.75
CA LEU A 128 -0.77 -11.93 -20.26
C LEU A 128 -2.27 -12.12 -20.57
N GLY A 129 -2.58 -12.98 -21.55
CA GLY A 129 -3.94 -13.16 -22.07
C GLY A 129 -4.48 -11.90 -22.77
N GLU A 130 -5.63 -12.03 -23.45
CA GLU A 130 -6.14 -10.96 -24.31
C GLU A 130 -6.96 -9.89 -23.57
N LYS A 131 -7.58 -10.24 -22.45
CA LYS A 131 -8.38 -9.29 -21.66
C LYS A 131 -7.45 -8.24 -21.03
N ASN A 132 -7.73 -6.95 -21.28
CA ASN A 132 -6.95 -5.80 -20.78
C ASN A 132 -5.45 -5.87 -21.14
N LYS A 133 -5.10 -6.54 -22.25
CA LYS A 133 -3.71 -6.83 -22.66
C LYS A 133 -2.80 -5.60 -22.65
N LYS A 134 -3.25 -4.48 -23.24
CA LYS A 134 -2.46 -3.24 -23.29
C LYS A 134 -2.05 -2.74 -21.90
N GLY A 135 -3.00 -2.67 -20.95
CA GLY A 135 -2.70 -2.24 -19.58
C GLY A 135 -1.82 -3.23 -18.81
N LYS A 136 -1.93 -4.53 -19.12
CA LYS A 136 -1.04 -5.56 -18.58
C LYS A 136 0.37 -5.46 -19.14
N GLU A 137 0.53 -5.19 -20.43
CA GLU A 137 1.83 -4.99 -21.09
C GLU A 137 2.54 -3.74 -20.56
N GLU A 138 1.81 -2.64 -20.36
CA GLU A 138 2.34 -1.41 -19.74
C GLU A 138 2.84 -1.69 -18.31
N ARG A 139 2.04 -2.40 -17.49
CA ARG A 139 2.46 -2.83 -16.14
C ARG A 139 3.65 -3.77 -16.16
N LEU A 140 3.65 -4.78 -17.05
CA LEU A 140 4.76 -5.73 -17.20
C LEU A 140 6.06 -4.99 -17.54
N THR A 141 6.01 -4.07 -18.50
CA THR A 141 7.18 -3.29 -18.93
C THR A 141 7.75 -2.43 -17.80
N ARG A 142 6.87 -1.81 -17.01
CA ARG A 142 7.26 -1.05 -15.82
C ARG A 142 7.97 -1.94 -14.81
N PHE A 143 7.38 -3.08 -14.44
CA PHE A 143 7.97 -3.98 -13.45
C PHE A 143 9.24 -4.67 -13.93
N ALA A 144 9.35 -5.02 -15.22
CA ALA A 144 10.58 -5.51 -15.81
C ALA A 144 11.73 -4.49 -15.66
N THR A 145 11.45 -3.22 -15.94
CA THR A 145 12.43 -2.13 -15.76
C THR A 145 12.86 -1.98 -14.30
N LEU A 146 11.91 -2.04 -13.37
CA LEU A 146 12.18 -1.87 -11.94
C LEU A 146 12.96 -3.04 -11.35
N PHE A 147 12.60 -4.28 -11.72
CA PHE A 147 13.31 -5.48 -11.30
C PHE A 147 14.72 -5.51 -11.85
N LYS A 148 14.92 -5.19 -13.14
CA LYS A 148 16.26 -5.11 -13.75
C LYS A 148 17.17 -4.13 -13.01
N ARG A 149 16.70 -2.90 -12.78
CA ARG A 149 17.43 -1.88 -11.99
C ARG A 149 17.78 -2.35 -10.59
N ALA A 150 16.92 -3.16 -9.97
CA ALA A 150 17.17 -3.66 -8.62
C ALA A 150 18.22 -4.78 -8.61
N LEU A 151 18.22 -5.66 -9.62
CA LEU A 151 19.24 -6.68 -9.83
C LEU A 151 20.60 -6.06 -10.15
N ASP A 152 20.64 -5.06 -11.02
CA ASP A 152 21.87 -4.33 -11.39
C ASP A 152 22.52 -3.70 -10.15
N ARG A 153 21.70 -3.13 -9.24
CA ARG A 153 22.17 -2.55 -7.97
C ARG A 153 22.70 -3.58 -6.98
N GLU A 154 22.09 -4.76 -6.89
CA GLU A 154 22.59 -5.84 -6.01
C GLU A 154 23.88 -6.47 -6.56
N THR A 155 24.07 -6.47 -7.89
CA THR A 155 25.24 -7.08 -8.55
C THR A 155 26.43 -6.12 -8.75
N GLY A 156 26.25 -4.82 -8.49
CA GLY A 156 27.32 -3.82 -8.60
C GLY A 156 27.58 -3.35 -10.03
N ASN A 157 26.66 -3.60 -10.95
CA ASN A 157 26.71 -3.08 -12.31
C ASN A 157 26.02 -1.70 -12.35
N GLU A 158 26.73 -0.65 -11.90
CA GLU A 158 26.33 0.75 -12.12
C GLU A 158 26.80 1.29 -13.47
#